data_AF-A0A222AJ64-F1
#
_entry.id   AF-A0A222AJ64-F1
#
_cell.length_a   1.000
_cell.length_b   1.000
_cell.length_c   1.000
_cell.angle_alpha   90.00
_cell.angle_beta   90.00
_cell.angle_gamma   90.00
#
_symmetry.space_group_name_H-M   'P 1'
#
loop_
_entity.id
_entity.type
_entity.pdbx_description
1 polymer ?
#
loop_
_entity_poly.entity_id
_entity_poly.type
_entity_poly.pdbx_seq_one_letter_code
_entity_poly.pdbx_strand_id
1 'polypeptide(L)'
;SNILDAICFVLGITNLANVRASSLQELIYKHGQAGITKATVSITFDNRNKDQSPIGLENNDEFTVTRQIVMGGKNKYLVNGLNVQNKRVTDLFCSVQLNVNNPHFLIMQGRITKVLNMKPPEILSMVEEAAGTRMYETKKQAAEKTIERKDAKLRELNEIIRESIAPKLQK
;
A
#
# COMPACT_ATOMS: atom_id res chain seq x y z
N SER A 1 3.18 -22.74 2.50
CA SER A 1 3.81 -21.43 2.81
C SER A 1 4.04 -20.56 1.58
N ASN A 2 4.67 -21.06 0.51
CA ASN A 2 4.99 -20.23 -0.68
C ASN A 2 3.75 -19.67 -1.41
N ILE A 3 2.60 -20.35 -1.36
CA ILE A 3 1.34 -19.84 -1.93
C ILE A 3 0.85 -18.59 -1.18
N LEU A 4 0.92 -18.61 0.16
CA LEU A 4 0.58 -17.45 0.99
C LEU A 4 1.52 -16.28 0.73
N ASP A 5 2.81 -16.55 0.55
CA ASP A 5 3.79 -15.53 0.18
C ASP A 5 3.49 -14.94 -1.20
N ALA A 6 3.07 -15.77 -2.16
CA ALA A 6 2.64 -15.32 -3.49
C ALA A 6 1.39 -14.43 -3.41
N ILE A 7 0.43 -14.77 -2.54
CA ILE A 7 -0.76 -13.94 -2.29
C ILE A 7 -0.34 -12.60 -1.68
N CYS A 8 0.46 -12.60 -0.61
CA CYS A 8 0.94 -11.38 0.03
C CYS A 8 1.77 -10.51 -0.92
N PHE A 9 2.52 -11.15 -1.82
CA PHE A 9 3.25 -10.48 -2.87
C PHE A 9 2.31 -9.74 -3.82
N VAL A 10 1.24 -10.37 -4.35
CA VAL A 10 0.27 -9.66 -5.22
C VAL A 10 -0.47 -8.55 -4.48
N LEU A 11 -0.84 -8.80 -3.23
CA LEU A 11 -1.57 -7.82 -2.44
C LEU A 11 -0.73 -6.61 -2.00
N GLY A 12 0.60 -6.65 -2.22
CA GLY A 12 1.45 -5.48 -2.08
C GLY A 12 2.13 -5.33 -0.72
N ILE A 13 2.49 -6.44 -0.08
CA ILE A 13 3.22 -6.39 1.19
C ILE A 13 4.51 -5.58 1.06
N THR A 14 4.70 -4.64 1.99
CA THR A 14 5.88 -3.76 2.04
C THR A 14 6.97 -4.33 2.93
N ASN A 15 6.59 -4.95 4.05
CA ASN A 15 7.52 -5.61 4.96
C ASN A 15 7.77 -7.06 4.52
N LEU A 16 8.85 -7.27 3.76
CA LEU A 16 9.21 -8.56 3.19
C LEU A 16 9.61 -9.62 4.24
N ALA A 17 9.98 -9.21 5.46
CA ALA A 17 10.23 -10.15 6.55
C ALA A 17 8.99 -11.01 6.84
N ASN A 18 7.79 -10.49 6.57
CA ASN A 18 6.54 -11.24 6.70
C ASN A 18 6.36 -12.33 5.63
N VAL A 19 7.05 -12.26 4.51
CA VAL A 19 7.04 -13.29 3.44
C VAL A 19 8.37 -14.05 3.34
N ARG A 20 9.15 -14.04 4.42
CA ARG A 20 10.41 -14.79 4.54
C ARG A 20 11.43 -14.44 3.44
N ALA A 21 11.42 -13.18 3.00
CA ALA A 21 12.33 -12.66 1.99
C ALA A 21 12.96 -11.35 2.48
N SER A 22 14.22 -11.12 2.10
CA SER A 22 14.94 -9.87 2.41
C SER A 22 14.79 -8.86 1.27
N SER A 23 14.58 -9.35 0.04
CA SER A 23 14.36 -8.53 -1.14
C SER A 23 13.32 -9.14 -2.07
N LEU A 24 12.67 -8.32 -2.89
CA LEU A 24 11.69 -8.82 -3.88
C LEU A 24 12.34 -9.80 -4.88
N GLN A 25 13.64 -9.66 -5.15
CA GLN A 25 14.37 -10.53 -6.07
C GLN A 25 14.47 -11.97 -5.57
N GLU A 26 14.44 -12.18 -4.25
CA GLU A 26 14.42 -13.52 -3.64
C GLU A 26 13.12 -14.28 -3.90
N LEU A 27 12.06 -13.58 -4.31
CA LEU A 27 10.79 -14.22 -4.71
C LEU A 27 10.87 -14.81 -6.14
N ILE A 28 11.94 -14.54 -6.89
CA ILE A 28 12.18 -15.14 -8.20
C ILE A 28 12.83 -16.51 -7.97
N TYR A 29 12.39 -17.51 -8.73
CA TYR A 29 12.88 -18.89 -8.60
C TYR A 29 14.42 -18.95 -8.63
N LYS A 30 14.99 -19.53 -7.56
CA LYS A 30 16.45 -19.62 -7.34
C LYS A 30 17.18 -18.29 -7.54
N HIS A 31 16.57 -17.16 -7.17
CA HIS A 31 17.19 -15.83 -7.30
C HIS A 31 17.68 -15.53 -8.72
N GLY A 32 17.00 -16.04 -9.76
CA GLY A 32 17.41 -15.83 -11.14
C GLY A 32 18.60 -16.68 -11.61
N GLN A 33 19.29 -17.41 -10.73
CA GLN A 33 20.49 -18.19 -11.07
C GLN A 33 20.19 -19.41 -11.97
N ALA A 34 18.93 -19.83 -12.05
CA ALA A 34 18.49 -20.94 -12.90
C ALA A 34 17.95 -20.49 -14.27
N GLY A 35 18.32 -19.30 -14.74
CA GLY A 35 17.84 -18.74 -16.01
C GLY A 35 16.39 -18.20 -15.97
N ILE A 36 15.67 -18.40 -14.86
CA ILE A 36 14.33 -17.84 -14.64
C ILE A 36 14.45 -16.46 -14.00
N THR A 37 14.39 -15.40 -14.79
CA THR A 37 14.62 -14.02 -14.34
C THR A 37 13.34 -13.25 -14.02
N LYS A 38 12.18 -13.91 -14.06
CA LYS A 38 10.87 -13.26 -13.94
C LYS A 38 9.94 -14.08 -13.06
N ALA A 39 9.27 -13.41 -12.12
CA ALA A 39 8.15 -13.98 -11.37
C ALA A 39 6.90 -13.16 -11.62
N THR A 40 5.78 -13.84 -11.79
CA THR A 40 4.47 -13.22 -12.05
C THR A 40 3.43 -13.99 -11.29
N VAL A 41 2.62 -13.27 -10.54
CA VAL A 41 1.50 -13.85 -9.79
C VAL A 41 0.28 -13.03 -10.13
N SER A 42 -0.80 -13.73 -10.49
CA SER A 42 -2.10 -13.15 -10.82
C SER A 42 -3.15 -13.76 -9.90
N ILE A 43 -4.02 -12.93 -9.36
CA ILE A 43 -5.19 -13.35 -8.59
C ILE A 43 -6.42 -12.76 -9.26
N THR A 44 -7.37 -13.64 -9.60
CA THR A 44 -8.68 -13.26 -10.11
C THR A 44 -9.66 -13.26 -8.95
N PHE A 45 -10.34 -12.14 -8.77
CA PHE A 45 -11.34 -11.91 -7.74
C PHE A 45 -12.72 -11.93 -8.37
N ASP A 46 -13.64 -12.62 -7.69
CA ASP A 46 -15.06 -12.52 -7.97
C ASP A 46 -15.59 -11.18 -7.45
N ASN A 47 -16.24 -10.42 -8.33
CA ASN A 47 -16.78 -9.09 -8.06
C ASN A 47 -18.27 -9.00 -8.44
N ARG A 48 -19.00 -10.12 -8.27
CA ARG A 48 -20.46 -10.17 -8.48
C ARG A 48 -21.25 -9.37 -7.43
N ASN A 49 -20.73 -9.27 -6.20
CA ASN A 49 -21.34 -8.44 -5.16
C ASN A 49 -20.90 -6.97 -5.33
N LYS A 50 -21.74 -6.17 -5.99
CA LYS A 50 -21.41 -4.77 -6.34
C LYS A 50 -21.33 -3.83 -5.14
N ASP A 51 -22.02 -4.15 -4.05
CA ASP A 51 -21.96 -3.36 -2.81
C ASP A 51 -20.56 -3.40 -2.16
N GLN A 52 -19.78 -4.45 -2.45
CA GLN A 52 -18.41 -4.63 -1.97
C GLN A 52 -17.38 -4.40 -3.09
N SER A 53 -17.80 -3.88 -4.25
CA SER A 53 -16.89 -3.67 -5.37
C SER A 53 -15.87 -2.59 -5.05
N PRO A 54 -14.58 -2.80 -5.38
CA PRO A 54 -13.60 -1.75 -5.31
C PRO A 54 -13.94 -0.57 -6.24
N ILE A 55 -13.52 0.62 -5.87
CA ILE A 55 -13.78 1.86 -6.62
C ILE A 55 -13.18 1.79 -8.03
N GLY A 56 -14.02 1.94 -9.06
CA GLY A 56 -13.66 1.92 -10.47
C GLY A 56 -13.65 0.54 -11.12
N LEU A 57 -14.23 -0.48 -10.46
CA LEU A 57 -14.43 -1.84 -10.99
C LEU A 57 -15.89 -2.31 -10.90
N GLU A 58 -16.83 -1.40 -10.65
CA GLU A 58 -18.25 -1.67 -10.40
C GLU A 58 -18.91 -2.39 -11.59
N ASN A 59 -18.45 -2.09 -12.81
CA ASN A 59 -18.99 -2.66 -14.06
C ASN A 59 -18.40 -4.04 -14.42
N ASN A 60 -17.48 -4.58 -13.61
CA ASN A 60 -16.82 -5.85 -13.88
C ASN A 60 -17.28 -6.91 -12.88
N ASP A 61 -17.76 -8.07 -13.36
CA ASP A 61 -18.16 -9.19 -12.51
C ASP A 61 -16.98 -9.99 -11.94
N GLU A 62 -15.80 -9.82 -12.53
CA GLU A 62 -14.54 -10.31 -12.02
C GLU A 62 -13.42 -9.33 -12.39
N PHE A 63 -12.34 -9.33 -11.61
CA PHE A 63 -11.13 -8.59 -11.97
C PHE A 63 -9.88 -9.37 -11.60
N THR A 64 -8.82 -9.18 -12.37
CA THR A 64 -7.53 -9.82 -12.14
C THR A 64 -6.49 -8.78 -11.74
N VAL A 65 -5.83 -9.01 -10.61
CA VAL A 65 -4.67 -8.24 -10.16
C VAL A 65 -3.42 -9.08 -10.36
N THR A 66 -2.46 -8.55 -11.11
CA THR A 66 -1.19 -9.19 -11.40
C THR A 66 -0.05 -8.34 -10.87
N ARG A 67 0.90 -8.97 -10.16
CA ARG A 67 2.19 -8.37 -9.83
C ARG A 67 3.30 -9.12 -10.55
N GLN A 68 4.17 -8.38 -11.21
CA GLN A 68 5.32 -8.93 -11.93
C GLN A 68 6.61 -8.26 -11.46
N ILE A 69 7.63 -9.08 -11.27
CA ILE A 69 9.01 -8.67 -10.98
C ILE A 69 9.97 -9.32 -11.98
N VAL A 70 11.01 -8.59 -12.33
CA VAL A 70 12.04 -9.01 -13.28
C VAL A 70 13.40 -8.68 -12.67
N MET A 71 14.35 -9.60 -12.77
CA MET A 71 15.73 -9.36 -12.34
C MET A 71 16.35 -8.20 -13.10
N GLY A 72 16.86 -7.20 -12.37
CA GLY A 72 17.40 -5.95 -12.94
C GLY A 72 16.35 -5.08 -13.63
N GLY A 73 15.07 -5.45 -13.59
CA GLY A 73 13.98 -4.74 -14.24
C GLY A 73 13.09 -3.98 -13.26
N LYS A 74 12.01 -3.40 -13.79
CA LYS A 74 11.00 -2.70 -13.00
C LYS A 74 9.92 -3.66 -12.52
N ASN A 75 9.50 -3.46 -11.28
CA ASN A 75 8.32 -4.11 -10.72
C ASN A 75 7.08 -3.40 -11.26
N LYS A 76 6.09 -4.15 -11.73
CA LYS A 76 4.84 -3.57 -12.24
C LYS A 76 3.62 -4.31 -11.72
N TYR A 77 2.54 -3.54 -11.62
CA TYR A 77 1.21 -4.05 -11.36
C TYR A 77 0.36 -3.93 -12.59
N LEU A 78 -0.47 -4.94 -12.80
CA LEU A 78 -1.52 -4.92 -13.82
C LEU A 78 -2.86 -5.18 -13.15
N VAL A 79 -3.89 -4.42 -13.56
CA VAL A 79 -5.28 -4.70 -13.22
C VAL A 79 -6.02 -4.93 -14.54
N ASN A 80 -6.60 -6.10 -14.72
CA ASN A 80 -7.19 -6.54 -15.98
C ASN A 80 -6.24 -6.37 -17.18
N GLY A 81 -4.95 -6.65 -16.97
CA GLY A 81 -3.90 -6.53 -18.00
C GLY A 81 -3.39 -5.10 -18.25
N LEU A 82 -4.00 -4.07 -17.64
CA LEU A 82 -3.55 -2.68 -17.78
C LEU A 82 -2.54 -2.32 -16.69
N ASN A 83 -1.42 -1.70 -17.07
CA ASN A 83 -0.42 -1.23 -16.12
C ASN A 83 -1.01 -0.15 -15.21
N VAL A 84 -0.85 -0.35 -13.90
CA VAL A 84 -1.30 0.61 -12.88
C VAL A 84 -0.17 0.92 -11.90
N GLN A 85 -0.27 2.08 -11.25
CA GLN A 85 0.66 2.46 -10.19
C GLN A 85 0.43 1.59 -8.94
N ASN A 86 1.49 1.34 -8.17
CA ASN A 86 1.37 0.58 -6.92
C ASN A 86 0.34 1.20 -5.95
N LYS A 87 0.31 2.54 -5.85
CA LYS A 87 -0.67 3.26 -5.03
C LYS A 87 -2.11 2.91 -5.40
N ARG A 88 -2.44 2.79 -6.70
CA ARG A 88 -3.79 2.44 -7.16
C ARG A 88 -4.20 1.04 -6.68
N VAL A 89 -3.27 0.08 -6.67
CA VAL A 89 -3.53 -1.28 -6.17
C VAL A 89 -3.71 -1.29 -4.66
N THR A 90 -2.88 -0.53 -3.93
CA THR A 90 -3.04 -0.35 -2.49
C THR A 90 -4.40 0.27 -2.14
N ASP A 91 -4.77 1.36 -2.82
CA ASP A 91 -6.06 2.03 -2.62
C ASP A 91 -7.23 1.09 -2.95
N LEU A 92 -7.10 0.26 -3.99
CA LEU A 92 -8.08 -0.76 -4.37
C LEU A 92 -8.30 -1.77 -3.24
N PHE A 93 -7.25 -2.39 -2.72
CA PHE A 93 -7.40 -3.38 -1.64
C PHE A 93 -7.86 -2.74 -0.32
N CYS A 94 -7.40 -1.53 -0.01
CA CYS A 94 -7.91 -0.79 1.15
C CYS A 94 -9.41 -0.47 1.03
N SER A 95 -9.94 -0.20 -0.18
CA SER A 95 -11.37 0.09 -0.36
C SER A 95 -12.29 -1.09 -0.02
N VAL A 96 -11.77 -2.32 -0.14
CA VAL A 96 -12.46 -3.55 0.26
C VAL A 96 -11.95 -4.09 1.60
N GLN A 97 -11.34 -3.23 2.42
CA GLN A 97 -10.83 -3.56 3.77
C GLN A 97 -9.76 -4.68 3.80
N LEU A 98 -9.10 -4.94 2.67
CA LEU A 98 -7.96 -5.86 2.58
C LEU A 98 -6.66 -5.08 2.72
N ASN A 99 -6.12 -5.00 3.94
CA ASN A 99 -4.85 -4.31 4.20
C ASN A 99 -3.74 -5.28 4.59
N VAL A 100 -2.90 -5.67 3.63
CA VAL A 100 -1.85 -6.67 3.87
C VAL A 100 -0.65 -6.18 4.65
N ASN A 101 -0.54 -4.86 4.80
CA ASN A 101 0.47 -4.26 5.66
C ASN A 101 0.01 -4.26 7.12
N ASN A 102 -1.27 -4.52 7.38
CA ASN A 102 -1.73 -4.77 8.73
C ASN A 102 -1.15 -6.12 9.22
N PRO A 103 -0.38 -6.13 10.32
CA PRO A 103 0.22 -7.36 10.84
C PRO A 103 -0.81 -8.42 11.30
N HIS A 104 -2.08 -8.04 11.43
CA HIS A 104 -3.21 -8.89 11.82
C HIS A 104 -4.00 -9.41 10.61
N PHE A 105 -3.74 -8.90 9.41
CA PHE A 105 -4.35 -9.42 8.17
C PHE A 105 -3.95 -10.88 7.90
N LEU A 106 -2.69 -11.23 8.23
CA LEU A 106 -2.14 -12.56 8.01
C LEU A 106 -1.66 -13.15 9.35
N ILE A 107 -2.45 -14.05 9.92
CA ILE A 107 -2.04 -14.82 11.10
C ILE A 107 -1.22 -16.02 10.64
N MET A 108 0.09 -15.81 10.49
CA MET A 108 1.01 -16.92 10.29
C MET A 108 1.16 -17.76 11.56
N GLN A 109 1.49 -19.04 11.39
CA GLN A 109 1.79 -19.94 12.50
C GLN A 109 2.86 -19.33 13.41
N GLY A 110 2.61 -19.32 14.73
CA GLY A 110 3.47 -18.67 15.72
C GLY A 110 3.15 -17.20 16.03
N ARG A 111 2.25 -16.54 15.28
CA ARG A 111 1.77 -15.18 15.64
C ARG A 111 0.69 -15.15 16.72
N ILE A 112 0.06 -16.28 17.05
CA ILE A 112 -0.99 -16.35 18.08
C ILE A 112 -0.48 -15.84 19.44
N THR A 113 0.75 -16.16 19.81
CA THR A 113 1.38 -15.68 21.06
C THR A 113 1.70 -14.18 21.03
N LYS A 114 1.95 -13.62 19.84
CA LYS A 114 2.09 -12.17 19.67
C LYS A 114 0.76 -11.46 19.85
N VAL A 115 -0.34 -12.05 19.38
CA VAL A 115 -1.71 -11.55 19.61
C VAL A 115 -2.06 -11.55 21.09
N LEU A 116 -1.72 -12.63 21.80
CA LEU A 116 -1.97 -12.73 23.25
C LEU A 116 -1.16 -11.71 24.08
N ASN A 117 0.00 -11.26 23.57
CA ASN A 117 0.89 -10.32 24.27
C ASN A 117 0.82 -8.89 23.71
N MET A 118 -0.24 -8.54 22.98
CA MET A 118 -0.38 -7.21 22.38
C MET A 118 -0.47 -6.11 23.44
N LYS A 119 0.19 -4.98 23.17
CA LYS A 119 0.04 -3.77 23.99
C LYS A 119 -1.26 -3.04 23.64
N PRO A 120 -1.82 -2.23 24.55
CA PRO A 120 -3.06 -1.48 24.28
C PRO A 120 -3.09 -0.69 22.96
N PRO A 121 -2.00 -0.03 22.50
CA PRO A 121 -1.99 0.65 21.20
C PRO A 121 -2.12 -0.29 20.00
N GLU A 122 -1.60 -1.51 20.08
CA GLU A 122 -1.69 -2.51 19.02
C GLU A 122 -3.12 -3.07 18.93
N ILE A 123 -3.75 -3.30 20.09
CA ILE A 123 -5.16 -3.71 20.16
C ILE A 123 -6.06 -2.61 19.59
N LEU A 124 -5.83 -1.35 19.96
CA LEU A 124 -6.59 -0.23 19.40
C LEU A 124 -6.45 -0.17 17.88
N SER A 125 -5.23 -0.29 17.36
CA SER A 125 -4.99 -0.28 15.91
C SER A 125 -5.70 -1.44 15.19
N MET A 126 -5.82 -2.61 15.82
CA MET A 126 -6.57 -3.74 15.30
C MET A 126 -8.09 -3.46 15.26
N VAL A 127 -8.64 -2.86 16.32
CA VAL A 127 -10.06 -2.49 16.41
C VAL A 127 -10.41 -1.39 15.40
N GLU A 128 -9.57 -0.37 15.24
CA GLU A 128 -9.75 0.70 14.26
C GLU A 128 -9.76 0.19 12.81
N GLU A 129 -8.95 -0.82 12.51
CA GLU A 129 -8.98 -1.47 11.20
C GLU A 129 -10.28 -2.25 10.99
N ALA A 130 -10.71 -3.04 11.99
CA ALA A 130 -11.95 -3.81 11.92
C ALA A 130 -13.19 -2.90 11.82
N ALA A 131 -13.16 -1.74 12.47
CA ALA A 131 -14.19 -0.71 12.37
C ALA A 131 -14.09 0.11 11.07
N GLY A 132 -13.02 -0.06 10.27
CA GLY A 132 -12.78 0.70 9.04
C GLY A 132 -12.44 2.18 9.26
N THR A 133 -12.19 2.63 10.50
CA THR A 133 -11.93 4.04 10.82
C THR A 133 -10.52 4.48 10.46
N ARG A 134 -9.57 3.54 10.38
CA ARG A 134 -8.16 3.83 10.09
C ARG A 134 -7.91 4.52 8.76
N MET A 135 -8.70 4.22 7.73
CA MET A 135 -8.59 4.88 6.44
C MET A 135 -8.94 6.37 6.53
N TYR A 136 -9.93 6.72 7.34
CA TYR A 136 -10.32 8.11 7.57
C TYR A 136 -9.26 8.86 8.36
N GLU A 137 -8.72 8.25 9.42
CA GLU A 137 -7.66 8.87 10.22
C GLU A 137 -6.39 9.09 9.40
N THR A 138 -6.03 8.14 8.52
CA THR A 138 -4.89 8.27 7.61
C THR A 138 -5.11 9.42 6.61
N LYS A 139 -6.32 9.55 6.04
CA LYS A 139 -6.65 10.66 5.13
C LYS A 139 -6.62 12.01 5.86
N LYS A 140 -7.13 12.07 7.09
CA LYS A 140 -7.09 13.25 7.95
C LYS A 140 -5.65 13.68 8.23
N GLN A 141 -4.80 12.78 8.71
CA GLN A 141 -3.38 13.08 8.97
C GLN A 141 -2.64 13.54 7.71
N ALA A 142 -2.93 12.94 6.55
CA ALA A 142 -2.34 13.37 5.28
C ALA A 142 -2.79 14.79 4.87
N ALA A 143 -4.06 15.13 5.12
CA ALA A 143 -4.59 16.47 4.90
C ALA A 143 -3.97 17.50 5.86
N GLU A 144 -3.88 17.19 7.15
CA GLU A 144 -3.23 18.04 8.17
C GLU A 144 -1.77 18.33 7.80
N LYS A 145 -1.01 17.29 7.42
CA LYS A 145 0.39 17.45 6.98
C LYS A 145 0.52 18.29 5.70
N THR A 146 -0.50 18.26 4.84
CA THR A 146 -0.55 19.09 3.63
C THR A 146 -0.81 20.55 3.96
N ILE A 147 -1.73 20.81 4.90
CA ILE A 147 -2.00 22.16 5.43
C ILE A 147 -0.74 22.74 6.06
N GLU A 148 -0.11 21.98 6.95
CA GLU A 148 1.09 22.41 7.68
C GLU A 148 2.25 22.79 6.73
N ARG A 149 2.44 22.01 5.66
CA ARG A 149 3.41 22.33 4.59
C ARG A 149 3.06 23.59 3.82
N LYS A 150 1.78 23.81 3.51
CA LYS A 150 1.33 25.01 2.82
C LYS A 150 1.51 26.25 3.70
N ASP A 151 1.20 26.15 4.98
CA ASP A 151 1.36 27.25 5.94
C ASP A 151 2.82 27.60 6.17
N ALA A 152 3.72 26.62 6.21
CA ALA A 152 5.16 26.86 6.25
C ALA A 152 5.61 27.63 4.99
N LYS A 153 5.13 27.25 3.81
CA LYS A 153 5.48 27.90 2.54
C LYS A 153 4.90 29.31 2.41
N LEU A 154 3.71 29.55 2.94
CA LEU A 154 3.11 30.88 3.02
C LEU A 154 3.91 31.80 3.96
N ARG A 155 4.39 31.28 5.09
CA ARG A 155 5.26 32.04 6.00
C ARG A 155 6.56 32.46 5.31
N GLU A 156 7.23 31.52 4.66
CA GLU A 156 8.45 31.78 3.88
C GLU A 156 8.21 32.86 2.80
N LEU A 157 7.11 32.75 2.03
CA LEU A 157 6.78 33.73 1.01
C LEU A 157 6.51 35.13 1.59
N ASN A 158 5.80 35.20 2.72
CA ASN A 158 5.51 36.47 3.40
C ASN A 158 6.79 37.14 3.93
N GLU A 159 7.76 36.37 4.42
CA GLU A 159 9.07 36.89 4.79
C GLU A 159 9.80 37.47 3.58
N ILE A 160 9.86 36.73 2.47
CA ILE A 160 10.47 37.21 1.22
C ILE A 160 9.83 38.52 0.76
N ILE A 161 8.49 38.61 0.74
CA ILE A 161 7.78 39.83 0.33
C ILE A 161 8.16 41.01 1.22
N ARG A 162 8.18 40.81 2.55
CA ARG A 162 8.54 41.86 3.53
C ARG A 162 9.98 42.32 3.39
N GLU A 163 10.92 41.39 3.25
CA GLU A 163 12.35 41.71 3.26
C GLU A 163 12.87 42.24 1.92
N SER A 164 12.32 41.77 0.80
CA SER A 164 12.94 41.99 -0.52
C SER A 164 12.09 42.79 -1.51
N ILE A 165 10.77 42.78 -1.39
CA ILE A 165 9.86 43.45 -2.35
C ILE A 165 9.34 44.78 -1.79
N ALA A 166 8.83 44.80 -0.55
CA ALA A 166 8.34 46.01 0.10
C ALA A 166 9.37 47.18 0.11
N PRO A 167 10.66 46.98 0.44
CA PRO A 167 11.64 48.07 0.40
C PRO A 167 12.01 48.53 -1.01
N LYS A 168 11.74 47.72 -2.06
CA LYS A 168 11.99 48.11 -3.46
C LYS A 168 10.83 48.90 -4.09
N LEU A 169 9.65 48.87 -3.49
CA LEU A 169 8.46 49.63 -3.91
C LEU A 169 8.41 51.05 -3.33
N GLN A 170 9.22 51.34 -2.30
CA GLN A 170 9.30 52.67 -1.66
C GLN A 170 10.44 53.56 -2.22
N LYS A 171 11.16 53.10 -3.24
CA LYS A 171 12.12 53.89 -4.03
C LYS A 171 11.55 54.19 -5.40
#